data_AF-A0A2V8G5L1-F1
#
_entry.id   AF-A0A2V8G5L1-F1
#
_cell.length_a   1.000
_cell.length_b   1.000
_cell.length_c   1.000
_cell.angle_alpha   90.00
_cell.angle_beta   90.00
_cell.angle_gamma   90.00
#
_symmetry.space_group_name_H-M   'P 1'
#
loop_
_entity.id
_entity.type
_entity.pdbx_description
1 polymer ?
#
loop_
_entity_poly.entity_id
_entity_poly.type
_entity_poly.pdbx_seq_one_letter_code
_entity_poly.pdbx_strand_id
1 'polypeptide(L)' 'MAAALLVLVLYALHQDFWFWRDARPLVFGFLPIGLAYHAAYTIAASALLWLLVRWHWPAHLEDSSRR' A
#
# COMPACT_ATOMS: atom_id res chain seq x y z
N MET A 1 3.12 -10.97 13.54
CA MET A 1 2.02 -10.15 14.09
C MET A 1 2.04 -8.72 13.55
N ALA A 2 3.15 -7.99 13.63
CA ALA A 2 3.24 -6.61 13.12
C ALA A 2 2.89 -6.45 11.63
N ALA A 3 3.39 -7.34 10.76
CA ALA A 3 3.09 -7.32 9.33
C ALA A 3 1.58 -7.46 9.02
N ALA A 4 0.87 -8.34 9.74
CA ALA A 4 -0.57 -8.52 9.57
C ALA A 4 -1.36 -7.27 10.00
N LEU A 5 -0.94 -6.60 11.08
CA LEU A 5 -1.53 -5.34 11.51
C LEU A 5 -1.34 -4.23 10.46
N LEU A 6 -0.14 -4.13 9.87
CA LEU A 6 0.12 -3.18 8.77
C LEU A 6 -0.76 -3.44 7.55
N VAL A 7 -0.96 -4.73 7.19
CA VAL A 7 -1.87 -5.11 6.11
C VAL A 7 -3.31 -4.71 6.43
N LEU A 8 -3.79 -4.95 7.65
CA LEU A 8 -5.14 -4.54 8.08
C LEU A 8 -5.33 -3.02 8.06
N VAL A 9 -4.31 -2.26 8.47
CA VAL A 9 -4.34 -0.79 8.41
C VAL A 9 -4.42 -0.32 6.96
N LEU A 10 -3.58 -0.83 6.06
CA LEU A 10 -3.68 -0.48 4.64
C LEU A 10 -5.04 -0.90 4.06
N TYR A 11 -5.55 -2.07 4.41
CA TYR A 11 -6.87 -2.50 3.95
C TYR A 11 -7.99 -1.53 4.34
N ALA A 12 -7.97 -1.00 5.57
CA ALA A 12 -8.92 0.01 6.03
C ALA A 12 -8.72 1.36 5.31
N LEU A 13 -7.46 1.76 5.09
CA LEU A 13 -7.13 2.99 4.36
C LEU A 13 -7.45 2.89 2.86
N HIS A 14 -7.51 1.69 2.30
CA HIS A 14 -7.84 1.48 0.89
C HIS A 14 -9.24 1.97 0.51
N GLN A 15 -10.14 2.06 1.47
CA GLN A 15 -11.53 2.36 1.20
C GLN A 15 -11.69 3.76 0.60
N ASP A 16 -12.52 3.86 -0.44
CA ASP A 16 -12.62 5.08 -1.24
C ASP A 16 -13.33 6.25 -0.53
N PHE A 17 -13.89 6.04 0.67
CA PHE A 17 -14.76 7.04 1.32
C PHE A 17 -14.05 8.27 1.87
N TRP A 18 -12.73 8.25 2.07
CA TRP A 18 -12.01 9.30 2.81
C TRP A 18 -12.06 10.68 2.15
N PHE A 19 -11.93 10.74 0.81
CA PHE A 19 -11.89 11.99 0.04
C PHE A 19 -12.76 11.93 -1.22
N TRP A 20 -13.75 11.02 -1.23
CA TRP A 20 -14.59 10.76 -2.41
C TRP A 20 -15.32 12.00 -2.94
N ARG A 21 -15.73 12.90 -2.03
CA ARG A 21 -16.54 14.08 -2.37
C ARG A 21 -15.73 15.36 -2.52
N ASP A 22 -14.44 15.33 -2.20
CA ASP A 22 -13.63 16.52 -2.06
C ASP A 22 -12.59 16.60 -3.18
N ALA A 23 -12.78 17.58 -4.08
CA ALA A 23 -11.80 17.91 -5.11
C ALA A 23 -10.70 18.87 -4.60
N ARG A 24 -10.91 19.50 -3.43
CA ARG A 24 -10.01 20.50 -2.83
C ARG A 24 -9.59 20.05 -1.43
N PRO A 25 -8.38 20.42 -0.96
CA PRO A 25 -7.39 21.26 -1.64
C PRO A 25 -6.71 20.55 -2.83
N LEU A 26 -6.12 21.34 -3.73
CA LEU A 26 -5.25 20.81 -4.77
C LEU A 26 -3.83 20.69 -4.23
N VAL A 27 -3.31 19.47 -4.15
CA VAL A 27 -1.91 19.20 -3.79
C VAL A 27 -1.02 19.68 -4.95
N PHE A 28 0.06 20.39 -4.63
CA PHE A 28 0.94 21.06 -5.61
C PHE A 28 0.22 22.04 -6.57
N GLY A 29 -0.99 22.48 -6.24
CA GLY A 29 -1.75 23.44 -7.04
C GLY A 29 -2.53 22.85 -8.23
N PHE A 30 -2.43 21.55 -8.51
CA PHE A 30 -3.16 20.91 -9.62
C PHE A 30 -3.77 19.54 -9.30
N LEU A 31 -3.28 18.83 -8.30
CA LEU A 31 -3.68 17.44 -8.04
C LEU A 31 -4.82 17.38 -7.01
N PRO A 32 -6.02 16.86 -7.35
CA PRO A 32 -7.10 16.71 -6.37
C PRO A 32 -6.68 15.88 -5.16
N ILE A 33 -7.11 16.26 -3.96
CA ILE A 33 -6.72 15.60 -2.71
C ILE A 33 -7.03 14.10 -2.71
N GLY A 34 -8.17 13.69 -3.26
CA GLY A 34 -8.51 12.28 -3.40
C GLY A 34 -7.51 11.51 -4.26
N LEU A 35 -7.04 12.09 -5.36
CA LEU A 35 -6.05 11.45 -6.22
C LEU A 35 -4.67 11.41 -5.56
N ALA A 36 -4.27 12.50 -4.89
CA ALA A 36 -3.03 12.55 -4.11
C ALA A 36 -3.01 11.49 -3.01
N TYR A 37 -4.12 11.29 -2.31
CA TYR A 37 -4.30 10.24 -1.32
C TYR A 37 -4.08 8.84 -1.91
N HIS A 38 -4.70 8.53 -3.05
CA HIS A 38 -4.51 7.24 -3.73
C HIS A 38 -3.08 7.03 -4.22
N ALA A 39 -2.42 8.08 -4.71
CA ALA A 39 -1.01 8.00 -5.10
C ALA A 39 -0.11 7.69 -3.89
N ALA A 40 -0.31 8.37 -2.75
CA ALA A 40 0.42 8.07 -1.53
C ALA A 40 0.12 6.65 -1.02
N TYR A 41 -1.14 6.22 -1.09
CA TYR A 41 -1.56 4.88 -0.70
C TYR A 41 -0.87 3.78 -1.53
N THR A 42 -0.79 3.94 -2.85
CA THR A 42 -0.14 2.94 -3.73
C THR A 42 1.37 2.84 -3.47
N ILE A 43 2.05 3.96 -3.18
CA ILE A 43 3.46 3.96 -2.75
C ILE A 43 3.61 3.19 -1.44
N ALA A 44 2.78 3.47 -0.44
CA ALA A 44 2.81 2.78 0.85
C ALA A 44 2.55 1.26 0.71
N ALA A 45 1.58 0.88 -0.12
CA ALA A 45 1.27 -0.52 -0.40
C ALA A 45 2.43 -1.25 -1.09
N SER A 46 3.07 -0.59 -2.06
CA SER A 46 4.26 -1.13 -2.74
C SER A 46 5.44 -1.32 -1.79
N ALA A 47 5.65 -0.35 -0.89
CA ALA A 47 6.68 -0.45 0.14
C ALA A 47 6.41 -1.58 1.14
N LEU A 48 5.14 -1.77 1.56
CA LEU A 48 4.77 -2.90 2.41
C LEU A 48 5.00 -4.24 1.71
N LEU A 49 4.62 -4.36 0.43
CA LEU A 49 4.83 -5.57 -0.34
C LEU A 49 6.33 -5.89 -0.46
N TRP A 50 7.15 -4.88 -0.75
CA TRP A 50 8.61 -5.03 -0.77
C TRP A 50 9.15 -5.54 0.57
N LEU A 51 8.66 -5.01 1.70
CA LEU A 51 9.04 -5.43 3.04
C LEU A 51 8.64 -6.89 3.34
N LEU A 52 7.43 -7.27 2.95
CA LEU A 52 6.92 -8.64 3.09
C LEU A 52 7.77 -9.61 2.30
N VAL A 53 8.08 -9.29 1.03
CA VAL A 53 8.94 -10.13 0.21
C VAL A 53 10.35 -10.22 0.80
N ARG A 54 10.92 -9.09 1.25
CA ARG A 54 12.29 -9.05 1.76
C ARG A 54 12.47 -9.86 3.05
N TRP A 55 11.47 -9.91 3.92
CA TRP A 55 11.61 -10.51 5.26
C TRP A 55 10.80 -11.78 5.50
N HIS A 56 9.68 -11.95 4.82
CA HIS A 56 8.73 -13.03 5.07
C HIS A 56 8.62 -14.01 3.90
N TRP A 57 9.26 -13.73 2.76
CA TRP A 57 9.25 -14.66 1.63
C TRP A 57 10.12 -15.89 1.92
N PRO A 58 9.58 -17.10 1.78
CA PRO A 58 10.31 -18.33 2.07
C PRO A 58 11.19 -18.74 0.89
N ALA A 59 12.27 -17.99 0.62
CA ALA A 59 13.15 -18.23 -0.53
C ALA A 59 13.75 -19.65 -0.57
N HIS A 60 13.90 -20.31 0.59
CA HIS A 60 14.38 -21.70 0.68
C HIS A 60 13.45 -22.74 0.03
N LEU A 61 12.17 -22.41 -0.16
CA LEU A 61 11.21 -23.28 -0.85
C LEU A 61 11.35 -23.21 -2.39
N GLU A 62 11.99 -22.16 -2.92
CA GLU A 62 12.19 -22.03 -4.36
C GLU A 62 13.24 -23.04 -4.86
N ASP A 63 14.27 -23.29 -4.06
CA ASP A 63 15.38 -24.19 -4.38
C ASP A 63 14.96 -25.68 -4.41
N SER A 64 13.92 -26.04 -3.65
CA SER A 64 13.37 -27.41 -3.61
C SER A 64 12.44 -27.71 -4.79
N SER A 65 11.86 -26.69 -5.43
CA SER A 65 11.01 -26.83 -6.62
C SER A 65 11.79 -27.03 -7.92
N ARG A 66 13.10 -26.77 -7.89
CA ARG A 66 14.00 -26.79 -9.06
C ARG A 66 14.74 -28.11 -9.28
N ARG A 67 14.43 -29.14 -8.49
CA ARG A 67 15.03 -30.49 -8.56
C ARG A 67 14.10 -31.50 -9.19
#